data_AF-A0A7X3TCM6-F1
#
_entry.id   AF-A0A7X3TCM6-F1
#
_cell.length_a   1.000
_cell.length_b   1.000
_cell.length_c   1.000
_cell.angle_alpha   90.00
_cell.angle_beta   90.00
_cell.angle_gamma   90.00
#
_symmetry.space_group_name_H-M   'P 1'
#
loop_
_entity.id
_entity.type
_entity.pdbx_description
1 polymer ?
#
loop_
_entity_poly.entity_id
_entity_poly.type
_entity_poly.pdbx_seq_one_letter_code
_entity_poly.pdbx_strand_id
1 'polypeptide(L)'
;MPFVAELYFDPSTEEHLRGAWHALDEAGISDSMPKGGYRPHISLGICEHLELNAFAKELSTFAASLAPFRLSFPNISIFSTSEGFVYWGATATSQLLNLHAAFHEIFKKYAKEQREYYTVGQWVPHCTLAFGLSEDQITKAVNVCRQMDLPVSTEVKEIGLMEVSPTGCQTLFLFSFKTTDTTELNDELRPEYDETMLKDGVRGKYAKQYAAGTNIVRLEPDVAAAFPSEQAVNEALRFALKVIEGAKNL
;
A
#
# COMPACT_ATOMS: atom_id res chain seq x y z
N MET A 1 -15.12 -24.72 3.03
CA MET A 1 -14.55 -23.54 3.69
C MET A 1 -13.70 -22.85 2.64
N PRO A 2 -14.01 -21.60 2.26
CA PRO A 2 -13.26 -20.93 1.22
C PRO A 2 -11.83 -20.64 1.66
N PHE A 3 -10.92 -20.65 0.69
CA PHE A 3 -9.54 -20.22 0.84
C PHE A 3 -9.37 -18.82 0.26
N VAL A 4 -8.56 -18.00 0.92
CA VAL A 4 -8.31 -16.60 0.54
C VAL A 4 -6.81 -16.34 0.48
N ALA A 5 -6.34 -15.82 -0.65
CA ALA A 5 -4.99 -15.28 -0.74
C ALA A 5 -5.00 -13.78 -0.42
N GLU A 6 -4.12 -13.34 0.45
CA GLU A 6 -4.16 -12.00 1.05
C GLU A 6 -2.79 -11.33 1.07
N LEU A 7 -2.77 -10.03 0.83
CA LEU A 7 -1.62 -9.15 1.02
C LEU A 7 -1.69 -8.49 2.40
N TYR A 8 -0.55 -8.41 3.09
CA TYR A 8 -0.44 -7.78 4.41
C TYR A 8 0.55 -6.61 4.43
N PHE A 9 0.36 -5.75 5.43
CA PHE A 9 0.93 -4.41 5.49
C PHE A 9 2.11 -4.32 6.47
N ASP A 10 2.66 -3.12 6.61
CA ASP A 10 3.56 -2.80 7.71
C ASP A 10 2.86 -2.71 9.07
N PRO A 11 3.55 -3.07 10.18
CA PRO A 11 2.96 -3.07 11.51
C PRO A 11 2.30 -1.75 11.91
N SER A 12 2.84 -0.60 11.49
CA SER A 12 2.27 0.70 11.86
C SER A 12 0.91 0.93 11.21
N THR A 13 0.77 0.53 9.93
CA THR A 13 -0.52 0.56 9.24
C THR A 13 -1.50 -0.45 9.83
N GLU A 14 -1.04 -1.65 10.19
CA GLU A 14 -1.90 -2.65 10.82
C GLU A 14 -2.42 -2.19 12.18
N GLU A 15 -1.57 -1.56 12.99
CA GLU A 15 -1.98 -0.98 14.27
C GLU A 15 -3.02 0.13 14.07
N HIS A 16 -2.82 1.00 13.07
CA HIS A 16 -3.78 2.04 12.72
C HIS A 16 -5.14 1.47 12.29
N LEU A 17 -5.14 0.40 11.48
CA LEU A 17 -6.35 -0.33 11.07
C LEU A 17 -7.06 -1.01 12.23
N ARG A 18 -6.30 -1.64 13.13
CA ARG A 18 -6.87 -2.23 14.34
C ARG A 18 -7.49 -1.16 15.24
N GLY A 19 -6.92 0.05 15.29
CA GLY A 19 -7.53 1.21 15.92
C GLY A 19 -8.92 1.54 15.36
N ALA A 20 -9.09 1.48 14.03
CA ALA A 20 -10.40 1.64 13.39
C ALA A 20 -11.40 0.58 13.86
N TRP A 21 -10.96 -0.69 13.87
CA TRP A 21 -11.80 -1.81 14.30
C TRP A 21 -12.21 -1.68 15.77
N HIS A 22 -11.27 -1.29 16.65
CA HIS A 22 -11.58 -1.03 18.05
C HIS A 22 -12.56 0.12 18.23
N ALA A 23 -12.42 1.22 17.48
CA ALA A 23 -13.36 2.34 17.54
C ALA A 23 -14.79 1.95 17.11
N LEU A 24 -14.91 1.06 16.12
CA LEU A 24 -16.22 0.53 15.69
C LEU A 24 -16.86 -0.41 16.73
N ASP A 25 -16.04 -1.24 17.39
CA ASP A 25 -16.48 -2.15 18.44
C ASP A 25 -16.92 -1.39 19.70
N GLU A 26 -16.09 -0.45 20.18
CA GLU A 26 -16.40 0.41 21.33
C GLU A 26 -17.67 1.27 21.11
N ALA A 27 -17.92 1.69 19.86
CA ALA A 27 -19.14 2.39 19.49
C ALA A 27 -20.38 1.47 19.40
N GLY A 28 -20.23 0.16 19.61
CA GLY A 28 -21.29 -0.83 19.48
C GLY A 28 -21.79 -1.01 18.04
N ILE A 29 -20.96 -0.67 17.05
CA ILE A 29 -21.34 -0.71 15.63
C ILE A 29 -21.00 -2.06 15.02
N SER A 30 -19.78 -2.57 15.24
CA SER A 30 -19.33 -3.85 14.68
C SER A 30 -18.12 -4.42 15.42
N ASP A 31 -18.18 -5.72 15.72
CA ASP A 31 -17.06 -6.53 16.21
C ASP A 31 -16.54 -7.51 15.13
N SER A 32 -17.00 -7.38 13.88
CA SER A 32 -16.85 -8.43 12.85
C SER A 32 -15.40 -8.78 12.52
N MET A 33 -14.53 -7.76 12.48
CA MET A 33 -13.12 -7.95 12.14
C MET A 33 -12.30 -8.49 13.34
N PRO A 34 -12.35 -7.88 14.54
CA PRO A 34 -11.61 -8.41 15.69
C PRO A 34 -12.06 -9.82 16.09
N LYS A 35 -13.38 -10.06 16.14
CA LYS A 35 -13.95 -11.34 16.57
C LYS A 35 -13.68 -12.47 15.60
N GLY A 36 -13.59 -12.16 14.30
CA GLY A 36 -13.25 -13.14 13.28
C GLY A 36 -11.78 -13.58 13.29
N GLY A 37 -10.92 -12.91 14.07
CA GLY A 37 -9.48 -13.20 14.13
C GLY A 37 -8.70 -12.66 12.92
N TYR A 38 -9.25 -11.68 12.21
CA TYR A 38 -8.63 -11.16 10.99
C TYR A 38 -7.37 -10.34 11.29
N ARG A 39 -6.43 -10.38 10.35
CA ARG A 39 -5.32 -9.43 10.23
C ARG A 39 -5.67 -8.42 9.14
N PRO A 40 -5.36 -7.11 9.27
CA PRO A 40 -5.66 -6.15 8.21
C PRO A 40 -4.97 -6.54 6.89
N HIS A 41 -5.73 -6.57 5.80
CA HIS A 41 -5.28 -7.17 4.53
C HIS A 41 -5.99 -6.62 3.30
N ILE A 42 -5.46 -6.93 2.11
CA ILE A 42 -6.20 -6.90 0.83
C ILE A 42 -6.30 -8.33 0.29
N SER A 43 -7.51 -8.81 0.01
CA SER A 43 -7.69 -10.12 -0.61
C SER A 43 -7.43 -10.05 -2.12
N LEU A 44 -6.58 -10.94 -2.63
CA LEU A 44 -6.27 -11.09 -4.06
C LEU A 44 -7.27 -12.01 -4.76
N GLY A 45 -7.76 -13.04 -4.06
CA GLY A 45 -8.66 -14.03 -4.64
C GLY A 45 -9.26 -14.95 -3.58
N ILE A 46 -10.47 -15.43 -3.86
CA ILE A 46 -11.21 -16.37 -3.01
C ILE A 46 -11.64 -17.57 -3.86
N CYS A 47 -11.49 -18.79 -3.35
CA CYS A 47 -11.92 -20.01 -4.02
C CYS A 47 -12.46 -21.05 -3.03
N GLU A 48 -13.39 -21.90 -3.47
CA GLU A 48 -13.97 -22.96 -2.62
C GLU A 48 -13.13 -24.23 -2.54
N HIS A 49 -12.31 -24.49 -3.57
CA HIS A 49 -11.46 -25.67 -3.66
C HIS A 49 -10.04 -25.34 -4.08
N LEU A 50 -9.06 -25.85 -3.31
CA LEU A 50 -7.65 -25.52 -3.47
C LEU A 50 -6.76 -26.76 -3.37
N GLU A 51 -5.80 -26.90 -4.29
CA GLU A 51 -4.69 -27.85 -4.17
C GLU A 51 -3.63 -27.33 -3.16
N LEU A 52 -3.97 -27.40 -1.87
CA LEU A 52 -3.32 -26.66 -0.78
C LEU A 52 -1.78 -26.67 -0.82
N ASN A 53 -1.15 -27.85 -0.80
CA ASN A 53 0.32 -27.95 -0.73
C ASN A 53 1.01 -27.46 -2.00
N ALA A 54 0.42 -27.71 -3.17
CA ALA A 54 0.95 -27.26 -4.44
C ALA A 54 0.82 -25.73 -4.57
N PHE A 55 -0.33 -25.20 -4.18
CA PHE A 55 -0.57 -23.76 -4.11
C PHE A 55 0.42 -23.09 -3.15
N ALA A 56 0.60 -23.59 -1.94
CA ALA A 56 1.50 -23.01 -0.95
C ALA A 56 2.96 -22.96 -1.43
N LYS A 57 3.42 -24.02 -2.11
CA LYS A 57 4.77 -24.06 -2.70
C LYS A 57 4.93 -23.00 -3.80
N GLU A 58 3.93 -22.87 -4.67
CA GLU A 58 3.95 -21.85 -5.73
C GLU A 58 3.85 -20.44 -5.12
N LEU A 59 3.04 -20.24 -4.07
CA LEU A 59 2.89 -18.97 -3.36
C LEU A 59 4.21 -18.52 -2.71
N SER A 60 4.96 -19.45 -2.12
CA SER A 60 6.30 -19.17 -1.60
C SER A 60 7.26 -18.68 -2.69
N THR A 61 7.24 -19.33 -3.86
CA THR A 61 8.06 -18.93 -5.02
C THR A 61 7.64 -17.56 -5.56
N PHE A 62 6.33 -17.33 -5.67
CA PHE A 62 5.76 -16.04 -6.07
C PHE A 62 6.19 -14.93 -5.10
N ALA A 63 6.04 -15.13 -3.78
CA ALA A 63 6.45 -14.18 -2.76
C ALA A 63 7.95 -13.83 -2.86
N ALA A 64 8.82 -14.83 -3.06
CA ALA A 64 10.27 -14.63 -3.21
C ALA A 64 10.66 -13.85 -4.47
N SER A 65 9.77 -13.75 -5.47
CA SER A 65 9.97 -12.95 -6.68
C SER A 65 9.53 -11.49 -6.54
N LEU A 66 8.79 -11.16 -5.48
CA LEU A 66 8.27 -9.83 -5.22
C LEU A 66 9.22 -9.04 -4.33
N ALA A 67 9.34 -7.74 -4.62
CA ALA A 67 9.90 -6.77 -3.69
C ALA A 67 8.75 -6.06 -2.94
N PRO A 68 8.97 -5.59 -1.71
CA PRO A 68 8.03 -4.71 -1.03
C PRO A 68 7.61 -3.52 -1.89
N PHE A 69 6.36 -3.12 -1.79
CA PHE A 69 5.81 -2.02 -2.59
C PHE A 69 4.81 -1.19 -1.81
N ARG A 70 4.63 0.07 -2.23
CA ARG A 70 3.75 1.00 -1.53
C ARG A 70 2.32 0.98 -2.06
N LEU A 71 1.37 1.11 -1.14
CA LEU A 71 -0.03 1.36 -1.41
C LEU A 71 -0.50 2.60 -0.65
N SER A 72 -1.61 3.17 -1.13
CA SER A 72 -2.27 4.30 -0.49
C SER A 72 -3.77 4.03 -0.41
N PHE A 73 -4.36 4.33 0.74
CA PHE A 73 -5.80 4.31 1.01
C PHE A 73 -6.33 5.74 1.10
N PRO A 74 -6.80 6.35 0.01
CA PRO A 74 -7.26 7.75 0.03
C PRO A 74 -8.71 7.92 0.47
N ASN A 75 -9.50 6.85 0.59
CA ASN A 75 -10.93 6.95 0.89
C ASN A 75 -11.46 5.78 1.74
N ILE A 76 -12.58 6.05 2.40
CA ILE A 76 -13.48 5.06 2.99
C ILE A 76 -14.68 4.93 2.07
N SER A 77 -15.06 3.70 1.76
CA SER A 77 -16.13 3.38 0.81
C SER A 77 -16.96 2.19 1.29
N ILE A 78 -18.06 1.95 0.57
CA ILE A 78 -19.00 0.86 0.81
C ILE A 78 -19.21 0.05 -0.46
N PHE A 79 -19.62 -1.20 -0.32
CA PHE A 79 -20.23 -1.94 -1.43
C PHE A 79 -21.73 -1.79 -1.34
N SER A 80 -22.39 -1.61 -2.48
CA SER A 80 -23.85 -1.52 -2.56
C SER A 80 -24.54 -2.89 -2.41
N THR A 81 -23.82 -3.93 -1.99
CA THR A 81 -24.36 -5.27 -1.75
C THR A 81 -25.09 -5.32 -0.40
N SER A 82 -26.00 -6.27 -0.24
CA SER A 82 -26.73 -6.48 1.01
C SER A 82 -25.87 -7.03 2.15
N GLU A 83 -24.60 -7.34 1.90
CA GLU A 83 -23.67 -7.87 2.90
C GLU A 83 -23.13 -6.77 3.84
N GLY A 84 -23.35 -5.49 3.50
CA GLY A 84 -23.12 -4.37 4.42
C GLY A 84 -21.66 -4.14 4.77
N PHE A 85 -20.83 -3.85 3.76
CA PHE A 85 -19.40 -3.62 3.92
C PHE A 85 -19.05 -2.14 4.05
N VAL A 86 -18.11 -1.84 4.95
CA VAL A 86 -17.35 -0.58 4.99
C VAL A 86 -15.86 -0.94 4.91
N TYR A 87 -15.12 -0.26 4.05
CA TYR A 87 -13.71 -0.58 3.77
C TYR A 87 -12.89 0.67 3.43
N TRP A 88 -11.57 0.55 3.54
CA TRP A 88 -10.63 1.45 2.89
C TRP A 88 -10.36 1.03 1.46
N GLY A 89 -10.62 1.93 0.51
CA GLY A 89 -10.34 1.69 -0.90
C GLY A 89 -8.86 1.94 -1.18
N ALA A 90 -8.14 0.93 -1.68
CA ALA A 90 -6.76 1.13 -2.12
C ALA A 90 -6.74 1.80 -3.50
N THR A 91 -5.73 2.64 -3.74
CA THR A 91 -5.50 3.17 -5.08
C THR A 91 -5.07 2.04 -6.01
N ALA A 92 -5.84 1.79 -7.08
CA ALA A 92 -5.54 0.77 -8.08
C ALA A 92 -4.38 1.20 -8.99
N THR A 93 -3.14 1.00 -8.53
CA THR A 93 -1.93 1.29 -9.31
C THR A 93 -1.65 0.20 -10.34
N SER A 94 -0.93 0.54 -11.41
CA SER A 94 -0.49 -0.47 -12.40
C SER A 94 0.34 -1.58 -11.77
N GLN A 95 1.14 -1.28 -10.75
CA GLN A 95 1.90 -2.28 -10.00
C GLN A 95 0.98 -3.30 -9.31
N LEU A 96 -0.04 -2.83 -8.59
CA LEU A 96 -1.00 -3.69 -7.88
C LEU A 96 -1.83 -4.52 -8.86
N LEU A 97 -2.32 -3.91 -9.94
CA LEU A 97 -3.11 -4.59 -10.95
C LEU A 97 -2.30 -5.64 -11.72
N ASN A 98 -1.03 -5.36 -12.04
CA ASN A 98 -0.14 -6.33 -12.68
C ASN A 98 0.19 -7.50 -11.75
N LEU A 99 0.40 -7.25 -10.46
CA LEU A 99 0.59 -8.32 -9.46
C LEU A 99 -0.65 -9.20 -9.38
N HIS A 100 -1.84 -8.60 -9.30
CA HIS A 100 -3.11 -9.33 -9.27
C HIS A 100 -3.34 -10.17 -10.53
N ALA A 101 -3.07 -9.60 -11.71
CA ALA A 101 -3.17 -10.34 -12.97
C ALA A 101 -2.18 -11.52 -13.03
N ALA A 102 -0.92 -11.31 -12.62
CA ALA A 102 0.08 -12.38 -12.55
C ALA A 102 -0.32 -13.47 -11.55
N PHE A 103 -0.86 -13.09 -10.39
CA PHE A 103 -1.42 -14.02 -9.42
C PHE A 103 -2.52 -14.88 -10.06
N HIS A 104 -3.54 -14.29 -10.68
CA HIS A 104 -4.60 -15.09 -11.31
C HIS A 104 -4.09 -16.01 -12.43
N GLU A 105 -3.14 -15.55 -13.25
CA GLU A 105 -2.58 -16.37 -14.32
C GLU A 105 -1.83 -17.60 -13.79
N ILE A 106 -1.02 -17.43 -12.74
CA ILE A 106 -0.23 -18.51 -12.12
C ILE A 106 -1.14 -19.47 -11.36
N PHE A 107 -2.09 -18.94 -10.58
CA PHE A 107 -2.81 -19.71 -9.57
C PHE A 107 -4.14 -20.32 -10.04
N LYS A 108 -4.67 -19.92 -11.21
CA LYS A 108 -5.93 -20.46 -11.76
C LYS A 108 -5.96 -21.98 -11.90
N LYS A 109 -4.81 -22.63 -12.06
CA LYS A 109 -4.70 -24.10 -12.17
C LYS A 109 -4.85 -24.84 -10.84
N TYR A 110 -4.65 -24.16 -9.71
CA TYR A 110 -4.72 -24.74 -8.36
C TYR A 110 -6.03 -24.42 -7.63
N ALA A 111 -6.73 -23.36 -8.05
CA ALA A 111 -7.90 -22.80 -7.38
C ALA A 111 -9.14 -22.93 -8.28
N LYS A 112 -10.14 -23.70 -7.84
CA LYS A 112 -11.42 -23.89 -8.54
C LYS A 112 -12.53 -23.12 -7.85
N GLU A 113 -13.57 -22.77 -8.61
CA GLU A 113 -14.72 -22.01 -8.11
C GLU A 113 -14.28 -20.67 -7.49
N GLN A 114 -13.50 -19.91 -8.27
CA GLN A 114 -13.08 -18.57 -7.88
C GLN A 114 -14.27 -17.63 -7.84
N ARG A 115 -14.34 -16.78 -6.81
CA ARG A 115 -15.37 -15.75 -6.73
C ARG A 115 -15.13 -14.68 -7.79
N GLU A 116 -16.10 -14.49 -8.67
CA GLU A 116 -16.05 -13.60 -9.83
C GLU A 116 -15.63 -12.16 -9.45
N TYR A 117 -16.11 -11.67 -8.30
CA TYR A 117 -15.80 -10.35 -7.78
C TYR A 117 -14.29 -10.06 -7.62
N TYR A 118 -13.48 -11.10 -7.42
CA TYR A 118 -12.03 -10.98 -7.26
C TYR A 118 -11.26 -11.24 -8.56
N THR A 119 -11.94 -11.53 -9.67
CA THR A 119 -11.26 -11.82 -10.94
C THR A 119 -10.74 -10.55 -11.63
N VAL A 120 -9.77 -10.72 -12.52
CA VAL A 120 -9.14 -9.64 -13.27
C VAL A 120 -10.19 -8.84 -14.05
N GLY A 121 -10.19 -7.51 -13.86
CA GLY A 121 -11.15 -6.60 -14.48
C GLY A 121 -12.42 -6.32 -13.67
N GLN A 122 -12.73 -7.12 -12.64
CA GLN A 122 -13.79 -6.84 -11.65
C GLN A 122 -13.23 -6.36 -10.30
N TRP A 123 -11.93 -6.63 -10.11
CA TRP A 123 -11.01 -6.20 -9.04
C TRP A 123 -11.29 -4.85 -8.36
N VAL A 124 -11.90 -4.78 -7.17
CA VAL A 124 -11.82 -3.57 -6.33
C VAL A 124 -10.86 -3.82 -5.15
N PRO A 125 -9.63 -3.28 -5.15
CA PRO A 125 -8.68 -3.52 -4.08
C PRO A 125 -9.09 -2.74 -2.81
N HIS A 126 -9.32 -3.45 -1.72
CA HIS A 126 -9.82 -2.86 -0.48
C HIS A 126 -9.30 -3.58 0.77
N CYS A 127 -9.29 -2.87 1.89
CA CYS A 127 -9.12 -3.43 3.23
C CYS A 127 -10.41 -3.24 4.04
N THR A 128 -11.05 -4.33 4.44
CA THR A 128 -12.33 -4.29 5.16
C THR A 128 -12.18 -3.71 6.57
N LEU A 129 -13.07 -2.77 6.91
CA LEU A 129 -13.19 -2.20 8.25
C LEU A 129 -14.31 -2.88 9.05
N ALA A 130 -15.41 -3.21 8.38
CA ALA A 130 -16.52 -3.96 8.94
C ALA A 130 -17.37 -4.59 7.84
N PHE A 131 -18.08 -5.67 8.18
CA PHE A 131 -19.04 -6.34 7.31
C PHE A 131 -20.24 -6.85 8.12
N GLY A 132 -21.32 -7.23 7.44
CA GLY A 132 -22.56 -7.68 8.10
C GLY A 132 -23.36 -6.55 8.73
N LEU A 133 -23.19 -5.32 8.22
CA LEU A 133 -23.83 -4.12 8.76
C LEU A 133 -25.24 -3.93 8.17
N SER A 134 -26.19 -3.52 9.02
CA SER A 134 -27.44 -2.91 8.55
C SER A 134 -27.21 -1.52 7.94
N GLU A 135 -28.18 -0.99 7.18
CA GLU A 135 -28.08 0.34 6.55
C GLU A 135 -27.78 1.48 7.55
N ASP A 136 -28.38 1.43 8.74
CA ASP A 136 -28.12 2.39 9.82
C ASP A 136 -26.69 2.24 10.37
N GLN A 137 -26.22 1.00 10.56
CA GLN A 137 -24.86 0.73 11.00
C GLN A 137 -23.81 1.16 9.96
N ILE A 138 -24.09 1.02 8.66
CA ILE A 138 -23.19 1.50 7.59
C ILE A 138 -22.96 3.00 7.74
N THR A 139 -24.02 3.78 7.92
CA THR A 139 -23.92 5.24 8.09
C THR A 139 -23.10 5.61 9.32
N LYS A 140 -23.34 4.93 10.45
CA LYS A 140 -22.58 5.12 11.70
C LYS A 140 -21.11 4.74 11.53
N ALA A 141 -20.82 3.60 10.91
CA ALA A 141 -19.47 3.12 10.67
C ALA A 141 -18.67 4.09 9.81
N VAL A 142 -19.25 4.60 8.71
CA VAL A 142 -18.61 5.61 7.87
C VAL A 142 -18.30 6.87 8.67
N ASN A 143 -19.20 7.34 9.53
CA ASN A 143 -18.97 8.54 10.34
C ASN A 143 -17.83 8.37 11.36
N VAL A 144 -17.71 7.18 11.96
CA VAL A 144 -16.60 6.84 12.87
C VAL A 144 -15.29 6.77 12.09
N CYS A 145 -15.27 6.01 10.99
CA CYS A 145 -14.05 5.81 10.20
C CYS A 145 -13.55 7.11 9.56
N ARG A 146 -14.44 8.05 9.20
CA ARG A 146 -14.06 9.34 8.60
C ARG A 146 -13.29 10.27 9.53
N GLN A 147 -13.20 9.96 10.82
CA GLN A 147 -12.36 10.71 11.76
C GLN A 147 -10.87 10.37 11.63
N MET A 148 -10.53 9.36 10.83
CA MET A 148 -9.16 8.94 10.60
C MET A 148 -8.48 9.81 9.54
N ASP A 149 -7.18 10.08 9.73
CA ASP A 149 -6.39 10.89 8.82
C ASP A 149 -6.10 10.11 7.52
N LEU A 150 -6.69 10.56 6.42
CA LEU A 150 -6.44 10.02 5.07
C LEU A 150 -5.65 11.04 4.22
N PRO A 151 -4.81 10.60 3.28
CA PRO A 151 -4.56 9.20 2.89
C PRO A 151 -3.62 8.46 3.85
N VAL A 152 -3.90 7.17 4.11
CA VAL A 152 -2.95 6.27 4.77
C VAL A 152 -2.04 5.65 3.73
N SER A 153 -0.73 5.82 3.88
CA SER A 153 0.28 5.18 3.04
C SER A 153 0.89 3.99 3.78
N THR A 154 1.07 2.87 3.08
CA THR A 154 1.59 1.63 3.65
C THR A 154 2.57 0.94 2.72
N GLU A 155 3.42 0.09 3.28
CA GLU A 155 4.22 -0.88 2.54
C GLU A 155 3.61 -2.29 2.65
N VAL A 156 3.40 -2.93 1.51
CA VAL A 156 3.02 -4.34 1.41
C VAL A 156 4.29 -5.17 1.35
N LYS A 157 4.41 -6.14 2.25
CA LYS A 157 5.64 -6.94 2.40
C LYS A 157 5.41 -8.42 2.59
N GLU A 158 4.16 -8.85 2.72
CA GLU A 158 3.82 -10.25 2.95
C GLU A 158 2.58 -10.64 2.17
N ILE A 159 2.54 -11.91 1.80
CA ILE A 159 1.38 -12.59 1.24
C ILE A 159 1.11 -13.84 2.04
N GLY A 160 -0.16 -14.16 2.26
CA GLY A 160 -0.56 -15.39 2.93
C GLY A 160 -1.74 -16.07 2.29
N LEU A 161 -1.97 -17.29 2.78
CA LEU A 161 -3.14 -18.09 2.46
C LEU A 161 -3.90 -18.36 3.75
N MET A 162 -5.18 -18.04 3.72
CA MET A 162 -6.11 -18.21 4.83
C MET A 162 -7.21 -19.20 4.47
N GLU A 163 -7.70 -19.93 5.45
CA GLU A 163 -8.98 -20.63 5.40
C GLU A 163 -10.00 -19.87 6.23
N VAL A 164 -11.18 -19.64 5.65
CA VAL A 164 -12.27 -18.92 6.33
C VAL A 164 -13.40 -19.90 6.65
N SER A 165 -13.81 -19.89 7.91
CA SER A 165 -14.90 -20.68 8.46
C SER A 165 -16.03 -19.77 8.93
N PRO A 166 -17.24 -20.30 9.21
CA PRO A 166 -18.32 -19.51 9.79
C PRO A 166 -17.96 -18.84 11.14
N THR A 167 -16.97 -19.36 11.86
CA THR A 167 -16.59 -18.90 13.20
C THR A 167 -15.31 -18.06 13.24
N GLY A 168 -14.66 -17.84 12.09
CA GLY A 168 -13.42 -17.05 12.00
C GLY A 168 -12.49 -17.52 10.89
N CYS A 169 -11.30 -16.93 10.84
CA CYS A 169 -10.26 -17.26 9.86
C CYS A 169 -9.00 -17.86 10.52
N GLN A 170 -8.29 -18.69 9.76
CA GLN A 170 -6.99 -19.23 10.16
C GLN A 170 -5.96 -18.99 9.05
N THR A 171 -4.82 -18.41 9.41
CA THR A 171 -3.65 -18.36 8.51
C THR A 171 -3.04 -19.76 8.39
N LEU A 172 -2.95 -20.26 7.16
CA LEU A 172 -2.33 -21.55 6.86
C LEU A 172 -0.86 -21.38 6.45
N PHE A 173 -0.58 -20.35 5.66
CA PHE A 173 0.77 -20.02 5.19
C PHE A 173 0.97 -18.51 5.14
N LEU A 174 2.20 -18.07 5.43
CA LEU A 174 2.61 -16.68 5.36
C LEU A 174 4.03 -16.62 4.78
N PHE A 175 4.23 -15.76 3.79
CA PHE A 175 5.51 -15.58 3.13
C PHE A 175 5.84 -14.10 3.00
N SER A 176 7.04 -13.72 3.43
CA SER A 176 7.55 -12.37 3.22
C SER A 176 8.11 -12.21 1.82
N PHE A 177 7.97 -11.02 1.28
CA PHE A 177 8.59 -10.61 0.02
C PHE A 177 10.10 -10.51 0.20
N LYS A 178 10.82 -10.60 -0.91
CA LYS A 178 12.27 -10.46 -0.89
C LYS A 178 12.60 -9.02 -0.52
N THR A 179 13.07 -8.80 0.71
CA THR A 179 13.68 -7.53 1.07
C THR A 179 14.90 -7.37 0.17
N THR A 180 14.90 -6.32 -0.65
CA THR A 180 16.14 -5.85 -1.26
C THR A 180 16.98 -5.35 -0.11
N ASP A 181 17.81 -6.23 0.44
CA ASP A 181 19.00 -5.79 1.14
C ASP A 181 19.71 -4.87 0.14
N THR A 182 19.90 -3.61 0.50
CA THR A 182 20.43 -2.56 -0.39
C THR A 182 21.91 -2.79 -0.73
N THR A 183 22.42 -4.00 -0.49
CA THR A 183 23.81 -4.42 -0.60
C THR A 183 24.14 -5.19 -1.87
N GLU A 184 23.15 -5.63 -2.67
CA GLU A 184 23.41 -6.25 -3.98
C GLU A 184 22.51 -5.66 -5.07
N LEU A 185 22.83 -4.43 -5.48
CA LEU A 185 22.59 -4.06 -6.87
C LEU A 185 23.50 -4.96 -7.71
N ASN A 186 22.91 -5.91 -8.43
CA ASN A 186 23.61 -6.61 -9.50
C ASN A 186 24.00 -5.55 -10.54
N ASP A 187 25.26 -5.12 -10.51
CA ASP A 187 25.86 -4.11 -11.39
C ASP A 187 26.07 -4.61 -12.83
N GLU A 188 25.61 -5.83 -13.13
CA GLU A 188 25.64 -6.41 -14.47
C GLU A 188 24.57 -5.78 -15.38
N LEU A 189 24.96 -5.47 -16.61
CA LEU A 189 24.03 -5.05 -17.66
C LEU A 189 23.00 -6.16 -17.92
N ARG A 190 21.73 -5.80 -18.10
CA ARG A 190 20.73 -6.78 -18.52
C ARG A 190 21.09 -7.34 -19.91
N PRO A 191 20.76 -8.60 -20.23
CA PRO A 191 21.15 -9.23 -21.50
C PRO A 191 20.72 -8.48 -22.76
N GLU A 192 19.63 -7.69 -22.68
CA GLU A 192 19.15 -6.83 -23.76
C GLU A 192 19.97 -5.55 -23.99
N TYR A 193 20.84 -5.17 -23.05
CA TYR A 193 21.78 -4.05 -23.18
C TYR A 193 23.17 -4.58 -23.49
N ASP A 194 23.66 -4.36 -24.71
CA ASP A 194 25.06 -4.58 -25.05
C ASP A 194 25.84 -3.26 -25.03
N GLU A 195 27.16 -3.35 -25.01
CA GLU A 195 28.05 -2.17 -25.09
C GLU A 195 27.82 -1.36 -26.38
N THR A 196 27.15 -1.93 -27.38
CA THR A 196 26.84 -1.23 -28.62
C THR A 196 25.71 -0.21 -28.47
N MET A 197 24.83 -0.39 -27.49
CA MET A 197 23.79 0.57 -27.10
C MET A 197 24.35 1.82 -26.38
N LEU A 198 25.59 1.73 -25.85
CA LEU A 198 26.21 2.79 -25.05
C LEU A 198 27.19 3.68 -25.85
N LYS A 199 27.26 3.52 -27.18
CA LYS A 199 28.28 4.14 -28.04
C LYS A 199 28.28 5.68 -28.06
N ASP A 200 27.15 6.31 -27.74
CA ASP A 200 26.98 7.77 -27.84
C ASP A 200 26.79 8.46 -26.48
N GLY A 201 27.22 7.82 -25.40
CA GLY A 201 27.18 8.37 -24.04
C GLY A 201 28.10 9.59 -23.89
N VAL A 202 27.56 10.81 -23.99
CA VAL A 202 28.32 12.04 -23.70
C VAL A 202 28.32 12.32 -22.20
N ARG A 203 29.49 12.21 -21.56
CA ARG A 203 29.67 12.56 -20.14
C ARG A 203 29.25 14.01 -19.90
N GLY A 204 28.29 14.22 -19.00
CA GLY A 204 27.78 15.56 -18.67
C GLY A 204 26.82 16.18 -19.70
N LYS A 205 26.20 15.37 -20.58
CA LYS A 205 25.19 15.83 -21.57
C LYS A 205 24.15 16.81 -21.00
N TYR A 206 23.71 16.57 -19.76
CA TYR A 206 22.73 17.41 -19.06
C TYR A 206 23.33 18.19 -17.88
N ALA A 207 24.65 18.13 -17.66
CA ALA A 207 25.30 18.77 -16.51
C ALA A 207 25.10 20.30 -16.52
N LYS A 208 25.10 20.92 -17.70
CA LYS A 208 24.81 22.36 -17.86
C LYS A 208 23.36 22.72 -17.53
N GLN A 209 22.39 21.84 -17.85
CA GLN A 209 20.97 22.05 -17.53
C GLN A 209 20.70 21.83 -16.03
N TYR A 210 21.34 20.83 -15.44
CA TYR A 210 21.29 20.57 -14.00
C TYR A 210 21.92 21.73 -13.20
N ALA A 211 23.08 22.23 -13.65
CA ALA A 211 23.71 23.42 -13.08
C ALA A 211 22.85 24.69 -13.28
N ALA A 212 22.00 24.73 -14.32
CA ALA A 212 21.13 25.86 -14.62
C ALA A 212 19.80 25.86 -13.83
N GLY A 213 19.54 24.89 -12.94
CA GLY A 213 18.29 24.92 -12.18
C GLY A 213 18.12 23.86 -11.10
N THR A 214 18.85 24.00 -9.99
CA THR A 214 18.31 24.13 -8.62
C THR A 214 19.49 24.53 -7.72
N ASN A 215 19.45 25.72 -7.11
CA ASN A 215 20.46 26.10 -6.11
C ASN A 215 20.04 25.52 -4.76
N ILE A 216 20.39 24.26 -4.50
CA ILE A 216 20.06 23.59 -3.24
C ILE A 216 21.04 24.07 -2.17
N VAL A 217 20.57 24.94 -1.28
CA VAL A 217 21.32 25.36 -0.10
C VAL A 217 20.85 24.53 1.08
N ARG A 218 21.74 23.68 1.61
CA ARG A 218 21.47 22.92 2.83
C ARG A 218 21.56 23.85 4.04
N LEU A 219 20.51 23.86 4.87
CA LEU A 219 20.50 24.56 6.16
C LEU A 219 21.25 23.74 7.22
N GLU A 220 21.88 24.44 8.17
CA GLU A 220 22.40 23.82 9.39
C GLU A 220 21.24 23.29 10.26
N PRO A 221 21.46 22.24 11.08
CA PRO A 221 20.38 21.56 11.82
C PRO A 221 19.56 22.46 12.73
N ASP A 222 20.18 23.43 13.38
CA ASP A 222 19.54 24.41 14.26
C ASP A 222 18.65 25.38 13.48
N VAL A 223 19.10 25.84 12.31
CA VAL A 223 18.32 26.69 11.41
C VAL A 223 17.16 25.91 10.81
N ALA A 224 17.39 24.67 10.39
CA ALA A 224 16.33 23.79 9.87
C ALA A 224 15.24 23.52 10.92
N ALA A 225 15.61 23.35 12.19
CA ALA A 225 14.65 23.16 13.28
C ALA A 225 13.78 24.41 13.54
N ALA A 226 14.30 25.62 13.26
CA ALA A 226 13.58 26.87 13.45
C ALA A 226 12.53 27.14 12.35
N PHE A 227 12.66 26.50 11.17
CA PHE A 227 11.76 26.71 10.03
C PHE A 227 11.11 25.40 9.57
N PRO A 228 9.83 25.16 9.88
CA PRO A 228 9.17 23.87 9.59
C PRO A 228 8.82 23.66 8.10
N SER A 229 8.99 24.66 7.24
CA SER A 229 8.67 24.56 5.81
C SER A 229 9.53 25.47 4.93
N GLU A 230 9.63 25.12 3.65
CA GLU A 230 10.29 25.96 2.63
C GLU A 230 9.65 27.35 2.50
N GLN A 231 8.34 27.46 2.72
CA GLN A 231 7.64 28.74 2.68
C GLN A 231 8.11 29.65 3.81
N ALA A 232 8.24 29.11 5.03
CA ALA A 232 8.70 29.87 6.20
C ALA A 232 10.15 30.39 6.01
N VAL A 233 11.04 29.56 5.46
CA VAL A 233 12.42 29.96 5.11
C VAL A 233 12.40 31.10 4.10
N ASN A 234 11.62 30.96 3.02
CA ASN A 234 11.59 31.95 1.95
C ASN A 234 10.98 33.29 2.39
N GLU A 235 9.96 33.27 3.24
CA GLU A 235 9.38 34.50 3.80
C GLU A 235 10.38 35.24 4.71
N ALA A 236 11.10 34.52 5.57
CA ALA A 236 12.12 35.09 6.42
C ALA A 236 13.29 35.71 5.62
N LEU A 237 13.77 35.02 4.59
CA LEU A 237 14.83 35.53 3.72
C LEU A 237 14.37 36.77 2.92
N ARG A 238 13.14 36.78 2.41
CA ARG A 238 12.57 37.97 1.74
C ARG A 238 12.43 39.16 2.68
N PHE A 239 12.06 38.93 3.95
CA PHE A 239 12.04 39.98 4.96
C PHE A 239 13.44 40.55 5.20
N ALA A 240 14.44 39.69 5.38
CA ALA A 240 15.84 40.11 5.55
C ALA A 240 16.33 40.94 4.35
N LEU A 241 16.00 40.53 3.12
CA LEU A 241 16.34 41.30 1.91
C LEU A 241 15.75 42.71 1.93
N LYS A 242 14.48 42.87 2.32
CA LYS A 242 13.84 44.20 2.43
C LYS A 242 14.53 45.09 3.46
N VAL A 243 14.93 44.52 4.60
CA VAL A 243 15.67 45.27 5.64
C VAL A 243 17.04 45.71 5.12
N ILE A 244 17.74 44.82 4.42
CA ILE A 244 19.05 45.11 3.81
C ILE A 244 18.95 46.18 2.71
N GLU A 245 17.91 46.14 1.88
CA GLU A 245 17.66 47.17 0.85
C GLU A 245 17.28 48.51 1.47
N GLY A 246 16.46 48.51 2.53
CA GLY A 246 16.13 49.72 3.28
C GLY A 246 17.33 50.39 3.93
N ALA A 247 18.26 49.59 4.47
CA ALA A 247 19.50 50.08 5.09
C ALA A 247 20.54 50.62 4.08
N LYS A 248 20.45 50.23 2.80
CA LYS A 248 21.31 50.76 1.73
C LYS A 248 20.85 52.11 1.16
N ASN A 249 19.60 52.50 1.45
CA ASN A 249 18.99 53.75 0.98
C ASN A 249 18.97 54.87 2.06
N LEU A 250 19.74 54.68 3.14
CA LEU A 250 20.07 55.65 4.19
C LEU A 250 21.54 56.05 4.07
#